data_AF-A0A7R9YIE4-F1
#
_entry.id   AF-A0A7R9YIE4-F1
#
_cell.length_a   1.000
_cell.length_b   1.000
_cell.length_c   1.000
_cell.angle_alpha   90.00
_cell.angle_beta   90.00
_cell.angle_gamma   90.00
#
_symmetry.space_group_name_H-M   'P 1'
#
loop_
_entity.id
_entity.type
_entity.pdbx_description
1 polymer ?
#
loop_
_entity_poly.entity_id
_entity_poly.type
_entity_poly.pdbx_seq_one_letter_code
_entity_poly.pdbx_strand_id
1 'polypeptide(L)'
;MADVALRNAVRRGDLPFVKSACKELTEKDGGLDLALGGDTLRAWNALHIACWGTARPDRDREILEALLLAATRTRQIDALKAGKDRVDGKTALDLLKERRDAAIAANGVDARDLELKKHLDKSIEWLEKGYEL
;
A
#
# COMPACT_ATOMS: atom_id res chain seq x y z
N MET A 1 -13.77 -6.26 11.45
CA MET A 1 -12.67 -6.88 12.25
C MET A 1 -11.53 -7.39 11.36
N ALA A 2 -11.80 -8.06 10.24
CA ALA A 2 -10.76 -8.56 9.32
C ALA A 2 -9.94 -7.41 8.66
N ASP A 3 -10.56 -6.24 8.48
CA ASP A 3 -9.96 -5.02 7.94
C ASP A 3 -8.90 -4.42 8.87
N VAL A 4 -9.17 -4.43 10.19
CA VAL A 4 -8.21 -4.03 11.23
C VAL A 4 -7.01 -4.98 11.25
N ALA A 5 -7.27 -6.29 11.14
CA ALA A 5 -6.23 -7.31 11.11
C ALA A 5 -5.30 -7.15 9.89
N LEU A 6 -5.87 -6.93 8.70
CA LEU A 6 -5.09 -6.67 7.47
C LEU A 6 -4.22 -5.42 7.62
N ARG A 7 -4.79 -4.29 8.06
CA ARG A 7 -4.04 -3.03 8.24
C ARG A 7 -2.90 -3.18 9.25
N ASN A 8 -3.12 -3.93 10.33
CA ASN A 8 -2.07 -4.22 11.30
C ASN A 8 -0.99 -5.15 10.73
N ALA A 9 -1.36 -6.15 9.92
CA ALA A 9 -0.42 -7.01 9.22
C ALA A 9 0.45 -6.23 8.22
N VAL A 10 -0.17 -5.35 7.42
CA VAL A 10 0.53 -4.42 6.54
C VAL A 10 1.50 -3.56 7.35
N ARG A 11 1.04 -2.93 8.43
CA ARG A 11 1.92 -2.09 9.29
C ARG A 11 3.13 -2.86 9.82
N ARG A 12 2.96 -4.13 10.18
CA ARG A 12 4.05 -5.00 10.67
C ARG A 12 4.97 -5.53 9.57
N GLY A 13 4.58 -5.42 8.29
CA GLY A 13 5.29 -6.06 7.19
C GLY A 13 5.10 -7.59 7.14
N ASP A 14 3.94 -8.07 7.61
CA ASP A 14 3.61 -9.49 7.66
C ASP A 14 3.10 -9.99 6.31
N LEU A 15 4.05 -10.16 5.37
CA LEU A 15 3.78 -10.55 4.00
C LEU A 15 2.98 -11.87 3.85
N PRO A 16 3.29 -12.98 4.58
CA PRO A 16 2.49 -14.20 4.47
C PRO A 16 1.02 -13.97 4.84
N PHE A 17 0.76 -13.22 5.90
CA PHE A 17 -0.60 -12.90 6.31
C PHE A 17 -1.31 -12.02 5.29
N VAL A 18 -0.65 -10.99 4.77
CA VAL A 18 -1.21 -10.09 3.74
C VAL A 18 -1.58 -10.88 2.49
N LYS A 19 -0.69 -11.75 1.99
CA LYS A 19 -0.97 -12.60 0.81
C LYS A 19 -2.14 -13.54 1.07
N SER A 20 -2.21 -14.16 2.26
CA SER A 20 -3.33 -15.03 2.63
C SER A 20 -4.66 -14.27 2.66
N ALA A 21 -4.70 -13.12 3.35
CA ALA A 21 -5.89 -12.30 3.45
C ALA A 21 -6.36 -11.79 2.07
N CYS A 22 -5.42 -11.33 1.24
CA CYS A 22 -5.70 -10.93 -0.15
C CYS A 22 -6.26 -12.08 -0.99
N LYS A 23 -5.76 -13.30 -0.81
CA LYS A 23 -6.26 -14.48 -1.52
C LYS A 23 -7.68 -14.81 -1.07
N GLU A 24 -7.93 -14.89 0.23
CA GLU A 24 -9.26 -15.16 0.79
C GLU A 24 -10.30 -14.13 0.31
N LEU A 25 -9.88 -12.87 0.19
CA LEU A 25 -10.69 -11.76 -0.32
C LEU A 25 -11.10 -11.94 -1.78
N THR A 26 -10.27 -12.59 -2.59
CA THR A 26 -10.59 -12.91 -3.99
C THR A 26 -11.40 -14.19 -4.15
N GLU A 27 -11.37 -15.08 -3.16
CA GLU A 27 -12.08 -16.37 -3.19
C GLU A 27 -13.48 -16.31 -2.56
N LYS A 28 -13.69 -15.42 -1.57
CA LYS A 28 -14.99 -15.20 -0.94
C LYS A 28 -15.61 -13.93 -1.50
N ASP A 29 -16.68 -14.09 -2.27
CA ASP A 29 -17.50 -12.99 -2.80
C ASP A 29 -18.14 -12.22 -1.62
N GLY A 30 -17.42 -11.21 -1.12
CA GLY A 30 -17.92 -10.27 -0.11
C GLY A 30 -17.33 -10.45 1.29
N GLY A 31 -16.76 -9.36 1.79
CA GLY A 31 -16.59 -9.16 3.23
C GLY A 31 -15.52 -8.13 3.61
N LEU A 32 -14.50 -7.96 2.78
CA LEU A 32 -13.40 -7.04 3.07
C LEU A 32 -13.33 -5.93 2.03
N ASP A 33 -13.61 -4.71 2.50
CA ASP A 33 -13.43 -3.48 1.73
C ASP A 33 -11.99 -2.99 1.97
N LEU A 34 -11.15 -3.08 0.93
CA LEU A 34 -9.76 -2.62 0.96
C LEU A 34 -9.68 -1.10 1.04
N ALA A 35 -10.67 -0.39 0.47
CA ALA A 35 -10.72 1.06 0.44
C ALA A 35 -11.11 1.65 1.80
N LEU A 36 -11.70 0.84 2.69
CA LEU A 36 -12.16 1.26 4.01
C LEU A 36 -11.00 1.79 4.88
N GLY A 37 -11.15 3.05 5.29
CA GLY A 37 -10.25 3.73 6.22
C GLY A 37 -10.34 3.20 7.64
N GLY A 38 -9.26 3.32 8.40
CA GLY A 38 -9.22 2.90 9.82
C GLY A 38 -9.95 3.86 10.75
N ASP A 39 -10.12 3.44 12.01
CA ASP A 39 -10.63 4.31 13.07
C ASP A 39 -9.56 5.28 13.62
N THR A 40 -8.37 5.30 13.01
CA THR A 40 -7.29 6.22 13.39
C THR A 40 -7.63 7.65 12.96
N LEU A 41 -6.96 8.63 13.57
CA LEU A 41 -7.11 10.06 13.24
C LEU A 41 -7.02 10.36 11.74
N ARG A 42 -6.08 9.70 11.03
CA ARG A 42 -5.89 9.86 9.58
C ARG A 42 -6.79 8.96 8.73
N ALA A 43 -7.50 8.01 9.34
CA ALA A 43 -8.34 7.03 8.68
C ALA A 43 -7.66 6.27 7.52
N TRP A 44 -6.38 5.92 7.69
CA TRP A 44 -5.61 5.23 6.65
C TRP A 44 -6.18 3.84 6.33
N ASN A 45 -6.34 3.58 5.03
CA ASN A 45 -6.60 2.23 4.51
C ASN A 45 -5.29 1.43 4.36
N ALA A 46 -5.39 0.16 3.95
CA ALA A 46 -4.23 -0.70 3.80
C ALA A 46 -3.17 -0.16 2.82
N LEU A 47 -3.62 0.47 1.71
CA LEU A 47 -2.73 1.02 0.70
C LEU A 47 -1.95 2.24 1.21
N HIS A 48 -2.58 3.12 1.99
CA HIS A 48 -1.88 4.26 2.63
C HIS A 48 -0.73 3.77 3.51
N ILE A 49 -0.96 2.72 4.31
CA ILE A 49 0.07 2.16 5.20
C ILE A 49 1.21 1.57 4.38
N ALA A 50 0.91 0.80 3.32
CA ALA A 50 1.94 0.22 2.45
C ALA A 50 2.76 1.30 1.73
N CYS A 51 2.12 2.37 1.28
CA CYS A 51 2.79 3.48 0.58
C CYS A 51 3.65 4.34 1.51
N TRP A 52 3.16 4.62 2.72
CA TRP A 52 3.92 5.33 3.76
C TRP A 52 5.14 4.53 4.23
N GLY A 53 4.98 3.22 4.36
CA GLY A 53 6.04 2.29 4.72
C GLY A 53 5.69 1.44 5.92
N THR A 54 6.07 0.17 5.84
CA THR A 54 5.84 -0.81 6.91
C THR A 54 7.05 -0.89 7.85
N ALA A 55 6.90 -1.63 8.95
CA ALA A 55 8.03 -1.95 9.83
C ALA A 55 9.12 -2.82 9.14
N ARG A 56 8.83 -3.37 7.94
CA ARG A 56 9.75 -4.19 7.15
C ARG A 56 9.83 -3.63 5.72
N PRO A 57 10.64 -2.57 5.48
CA PRO A 57 10.73 -1.91 4.19
C PRO A 57 11.11 -2.85 3.03
N ASP A 58 11.83 -3.94 3.33
CA ASP A 58 12.17 -5.01 2.40
C ASP A 58 10.95 -5.69 1.77
N ARG A 59 9.79 -5.63 2.43
CA ARG A 59 8.55 -6.29 2.01
C ARG A 59 7.50 -5.32 1.47
N ASP A 60 7.73 -4.01 1.55
CA ASP A 60 6.76 -2.99 1.18
C ASP A 60 6.25 -3.18 -0.25
N ARG A 61 7.17 -3.45 -1.18
CA ARG A 61 6.84 -3.66 -2.59
C ARG A 61 5.92 -4.87 -2.79
N GLU A 62 6.26 -6.01 -2.19
CA GLU A 62 5.46 -7.24 -2.33
C GLU A 62 4.09 -7.12 -1.65
N ILE A 63 4.03 -6.40 -0.54
CA ILE A 63 2.78 -6.10 0.17
C ILE A 63 1.89 -5.21 -0.71
N LEU A 64 2.47 -4.16 -1.28
CA LEU A 64 1.77 -3.23 -2.17
C LEU A 64 1.26 -3.96 -3.41
N GLU A 65 2.09 -4.81 -4.02
CA GLU A 65 1.70 -5.66 -5.14
C GLU A 65 0.52 -6.59 -4.80
N ALA A 66 0.58 -7.28 -3.66
CA ALA A 66 -0.50 -8.16 -3.22
C ALA A 66 -1.83 -7.41 -3.00
N LEU A 67 -1.78 -6.18 -2.48
CA LEU A 67 -2.95 -5.33 -2.29
C LEU A 67 -3.53 -4.86 -3.63
N LEU A 68 -2.69 -4.40 -4.56
CA LEU A 68 -3.14 -3.96 -5.88
C LEU A 68 -3.75 -5.12 -6.68
N LEU A 69 -3.10 -6.29 -6.67
CA LEU A 69 -3.61 -7.50 -7.32
C LEU A 69 -4.99 -7.89 -6.80
N ALA A 70 -5.17 -7.90 -5.48
CA ALA A 70 -6.46 -8.23 -4.85
C ALA A 70 -7.54 -7.18 -5.18
N ALA A 71 -7.18 -5.90 -5.17
CA ALA A 71 -8.09 -4.81 -5.51
C ALA A 71 -8.51 -4.84 -6.98
N THR A 72 -7.60 -5.18 -7.91
CA THR A 72 -7.91 -5.38 -9.33
C THR A 72 -8.89 -6.54 -9.50
N ARG A 73 -8.65 -7.68 -8.86
CA ARG A 73 -9.53 -8.87 -8.94
C ARG A 73 -10.92 -8.64 -8.35
N THR A 74 -11.02 -7.81 -7.31
CA THR A 74 -12.30 -7.48 -6.66
C THR A 74 -12.94 -6.20 -7.17
N ARG A 75 -12.36 -5.57 -8.21
CA ARG A 75 -12.84 -4.31 -8.80
C ARG A 75 -12.94 -3.15 -7.79
N GLN A 76 -12.10 -3.18 -6.76
CA GLN A 76 -11.99 -2.13 -5.74
C GLN A 76 -10.82 -1.18 -5.99
N ILE A 77 -10.05 -1.37 -7.07
CA ILE A 77 -8.80 -0.64 -7.34
C ILE A 77 -9.00 0.89 -7.38
N ASP A 78 -10.05 1.37 -8.05
CA ASP A 78 -10.32 2.81 -8.16
C ASP A 78 -10.70 3.40 -6.80
N ALA A 79 -11.57 2.72 -6.05
CA ALA A 79 -11.96 3.15 -4.69
C ALA A 79 -10.76 3.14 -3.73
N LEU A 80 -9.92 2.11 -3.81
CA LEU A 80 -8.72 1.96 -2.99
C LEU A 80 -7.73 3.09 -3.22
N LYS A 81 -7.51 3.46 -4.49
CA LYS A 81 -6.60 4.54 -4.92
C LYS A 81 -7.17 5.92 -4.63
N ALA A 82 -8.48 6.10 -4.78
CA ALA A 82 -9.16 7.36 -4.53
C ALA A 82 -9.37 7.68 -3.04
N GLY A 83 -9.17 6.70 -2.16
CA GLY A 83 -9.20 6.91 -0.71
C GLY A 83 -8.24 8.03 -0.30
N LYS A 84 -8.74 8.98 0.49
CA LYS A 84 -7.98 10.10 1.03
C LYS A 84 -7.82 9.97 2.53
N ASP A 85 -6.66 10.35 3.04
CA ASP A 85 -6.48 10.52 4.47
C ASP A 85 -7.36 11.66 5.00
N ARG A 86 -7.85 11.50 6.23
CA ARG A 86 -8.80 12.45 6.84
C ARG A 86 -8.16 13.77 7.26
N VAL A 87 -6.83 13.81 7.44
CA VAL A 87 -6.13 14.98 7.99
C VAL A 87 -5.64 15.90 6.87
N ASP A 88 -4.86 15.36 5.92
CA ASP A 88 -4.21 16.15 4.88
C ASP A 88 -4.89 16.00 3.50
N GLY A 89 -5.89 15.11 3.38
CA GLY A 89 -6.58 14.82 2.12
C GLY A 89 -5.72 14.09 1.09
N LYS A 90 -4.57 13.55 1.49
CA LYS A 90 -3.58 12.86 0.66
C LYS A 90 -4.06 11.48 0.31
N THR A 91 -3.83 11.09 -0.94
CA THR A 91 -4.01 9.72 -1.41
C THR A 91 -2.79 8.87 -1.06
N ALA A 92 -2.92 7.56 -1.20
CA ALA A 92 -1.78 6.66 -1.05
C ALA A 92 -0.64 6.97 -2.05
N LEU A 93 -0.98 7.45 -3.26
CA LEU A 93 0.00 7.88 -4.25
C LEU A 93 0.79 9.10 -3.77
N ASP A 94 0.11 10.08 -3.17
CA ASP A 94 0.76 11.29 -2.65
C ASP A 94 1.76 10.92 -1.55
N LEU A 95 1.38 10.04 -0.62
CA LEU A 95 2.27 9.54 0.43
C LEU A 95 3.49 8.81 -0.15
N LEU A 96 3.31 8.03 -1.22
CA LEU A 96 4.40 7.32 -1.87
C LEU A 96 5.38 8.28 -2.56
N LYS A 97 4.87 9.35 -3.18
CA LYS A 97 5.69 10.42 -3.78
C LYS A 97 6.48 11.17 -2.70
N GLU A 98 5.84 11.53 -1.59
CA GLU A 98 6.52 12.17 -0.46
C GLU A 98 7.65 11.29 0.10
N ARG A 99 7.40 9.99 0.26
CA ARG A 99 8.42 9.04 0.70
C ARG A 99 9.59 8.96 -0.27
N ARG A 100 9.31 8.96 -1.58
CA ARG A 100 10.32 8.94 -2.64
C ARG A 100 11.16 10.20 -2.64
N ASP A 101 10.53 11.36 -2.48
CA ASP A 101 11.24 12.65 -2.41
C ASP A 101 12.08 12.76 -1.13
N ALA A 102 11.56 12.27 0.01
CA ALA A 102 12.33 12.18 1.25
C ALA A 102 13.55 11.24 1.13
N ALA A 103 13.39 10.09 0.47
CA ALA A 103 14.49 9.17 0.19
C ALA A 103 15.54 9.79 -0.76
N ILE A 104 15.11 10.61 -1.72
CA ILE A 104 16.02 11.33 -2.62
C ILE A 104 16.78 12.45 -1.87
N ALA A 105 16.07 13.23 -1.05
CA ALA A 105 16.63 14.35 -0.30
C ALA A 105 17.64 13.91 0.77
N ALA A 106 17.54 12.67 1.27
CA ALA A 106 18.44 12.12 2.28
C ALA A 106 19.82 11.68 1.74
N ASN A 107 20.08 11.67 0.42
CA ASN A 107 21.26 10.99 -0.13
C ASN A 107 22.62 11.58 0.31
N GLY A 108 23.36 10.76 1.05
CA GLY A 108 24.67 10.27 0.60
C GLY A 108 24.46 9.03 -0.29
N VAL A 109 25.25 8.88 -1.35
CA VAL A 109 25.01 7.97 -2.48
C VAL A 109 25.36 6.51 -2.11
N ASP A 110 24.43 5.77 -1.50
CA ASP A 110 24.61 4.34 -1.19
C ASP A 110 23.74 3.43 -2.09
N ALA A 111 24.22 2.21 -2.34
CA ALA A 111 23.56 1.27 -3.27
C ALA A 111 22.13 0.88 -2.82
N ARG A 112 21.87 0.90 -1.51
CA ARG A 112 20.54 0.62 -0.92
C ARG A 112 19.52 1.72 -1.23
N ASP A 113 19.94 2.97 -1.26
CA ASP A 113 19.04 4.09 -1.56
C ASP A 113 18.62 4.10 -3.03
N LEU A 114 19.53 3.65 -3.92
CA LEU A 114 19.23 3.48 -5.34
C LEU A 114 18.21 2.35 -5.58
N GLU A 115 18.32 1.24 -4.85
CA GLU A 115 17.37 0.13 -4.93
C GLU A 115 16.00 0.52 -4.38
N LEU A 116 15.97 1.20 -3.22
CA LEU A 116 14.75 1.77 -2.66
C LEU A 116 14.07 2.72 -3.63
N LYS A 117 14.82 3.63 -4.25
CA LYS A 117 14.29 4.56 -5.26
C LYS A 117 13.66 3.81 -6.44
N LYS A 118 14.33 2.79 -6.98
CA LYS A 118 13.78 1.96 -8.08
C LYS A 118 12.48 1.27 -7.67
N HIS A 119 12.40 0.77 -6.43
CA HIS A 119 11.17 0.18 -5.91
C HIS A 119 10.04 1.18 -5.80
N LEU A 120 10.30 2.37 -5.24
CA LEU A 120 9.31 3.43 -5.11
C LEU A 120 8.82 3.93 -6.48
N ASP A 121 9.74 4.17 -7.43
CA ASP A 121 9.39 4.58 -8.80
C ASP A 121 8.49 3.52 -9.49
N LYS A 122 8.78 2.23 -9.29
CA LYS A 122 7.94 1.16 -9.85
C LYS A 122 6.55 1.09 -9.21
N SER A 123 6.47 1.27 -7.89
CA SER A 123 5.19 1.31 -7.18
C SER A 123 4.36 2.54 -7.53
N ILE A 124 5.01 3.70 -7.78
CA ILE A 124 4.34 4.90 -8.32
C ILE A 124 3.77 4.59 -9.71
N GLU A 125 4.55 3.95 -10.58
CA GLU A 125 4.07 3.57 -11.92
C GLU A 125 2.80 2.71 -11.87
N TRP A 126 2.75 1.71 -10.98
CA TRP A 126 1.57 0.87 -10.78
C TRP A 126 0.34 1.68 -10.32
N LEU A 127 0.55 2.68 -9.48
CA LEU A 127 -0.52 3.54 -8.99
C LEU A 127 -0.94 4.61 -10.02
N GLU A 128 -0.06 5.04 -10.93
CA GLU A 128 -0.42 6.05 -11.94
C GLU A 128 -1.02 5.44 -13.19
N LYS A 129 -0.36 4.42 -13.76
CA LYS A 129 -0.75 3.81 -15.03
C LYS A 129 -1.76 2.68 -14.86
N GLY A 130 -1.91 2.16 -13.63
CA GLY A 130 -2.70 0.99 -13.34
C GLY A 130 -1.81 -0.24 -13.13
N TYR A 131 -2.29 -1.15 -12.28
CA TYR A 131 -1.64 -2.44 -12.08
C TYR A 131 -2.29 -3.45 -13.04
N GLU A 132 -1.61 -3.65 -14.17
CA GLU A 132 -1.98 -4.64 -15.18
C GLU A 132 -1.22 -5.95 -14.88
N LEU A 133 -1.98 -7.05 -14.85
CA LEU A 133 -1.52 -8.42 -14.59
C LEU A 133 -0.81 -9.02 -15.81
#